data_AF-A0AAU2T2E3-F1
#
_entry.id   AF-A0AAU2T2E3-F1
#
_cell.length_a   1.000
_cell.length_b   1.000
_cell.length_c   1.000
_cell.angle_alpha   90.00
_cell.angle_beta   90.00
_cell.angle_gamma   90.00
#
_symmetry.space_group_name_H-M   'P 1'
#
loop_
_entity.id
_entity.type
_entity.pdbx_description
1 polymer ?
#
loop_
_entity_poly.entity_id
_entity_poly.type
_entity_poly.pdbx_seq_one_letter_code
_entity_poly.pdbx_strand_id
1 'polypeptide(L)'
;MRTALSVLRGCLPPLLVHLLIGLPTAVVLLCARWYLSYGHCTYEDLGLRDLDRCTYDQIEDGGFVRITLVLFAVFVALLIVLFDGLRPLRTGRPLTFRLLTLPAILLPYAVYVAAGG
;
A
#
# COMPACT_ATOMS: atom_id res chain seq x y z
N MET A 1 30.80 17.72 2.80
CA MET A 1 30.48 16.51 3.59
C MET A 1 29.60 16.78 4.83
N ARG A 2 29.86 17.80 5.67
CA ARG A 2 29.03 18.08 6.88
C ARG A 2 27.55 18.40 6.60
N THR A 3 27.25 19.04 5.47
CA THR A 3 25.88 19.40 5.04
C THR A 3 25.05 18.21 4.56
N ALA A 4 25.67 17.25 3.87
CA ALA A 4 24.97 16.04 3.44
C ALA A 4 24.56 15.16 4.64
N LEU A 5 25.42 15.09 5.65
CA LEU A 5 25.20 14.30 6.87
C LEU A 5 24.06 14.83 7.74
N SER A 6 23.88 16.16 7.82
CA SER A 6 22.75 16.77 8.54
C SER A 6 21.43 16.58 7.81
N VAL A 7 21.41 16.69 6.47
CA VAL A 7 20.23 16.42 5.64
C VAL A 7 19.82 14.95 5.73
N LEU A 8 20.78 14.02 5.64
CA LEU A 8 20.52 12.58 5.80
C LEU A 8 19.92 12.25 7.18
N ARG A 9 20.41 12.87 8.26
CA ARG A 9 19.82 12.71 9.60
C ARG A 9 18.39 13.26 9.69
N GLY A 10 18.05 14.28 8.91
CA GLY A 10 16.69 14.81 8.83
C GLY A 10 15.73 13.89 8.06
N CYS A 11 16.21 13.22 7.01
CA CYS A 11 15.42 12.33 6.16
C CYS A 11 15.31 10.89 6.68
N LEU A 12 16.29 10.40 7.46
CA LEU A 12 16.30 9.00 7.89
C LEU A 12 15.06 8.61 8.73
N PRO A 13 14.62 9.42 9.73
CA PRO A 13 13.44 9.07 10.51
C PRO A 13 12.14 9.03 9.70
N PRO A 14 11.79 10.03 8.85
CA PRO A 14 10.57 9.94 8.05
C PRO A 14 10.66 8.85 6.97
N LEU A 15 11.84 8.65 6.37
CA LEU A 15 12.05 7.56 5.41
C LEU A 15 11.75 6.18 6.00
N LEU A 16 12.27 5.90 7.21
CA LEU A 16 12.01 4.63 7.89
C LEU A 16 10.50 4.44 8.15
N VAL A 17 9.81 5.49 8.58
CA VAL A 17 8.36 5.42 8.85
C VAL A 17 7.59 5.19 7.55
N HIS A 18 7.92 5.88 6.46
CA HIS A 18 7.29 5.68 5.16
C HIS A 18 7.54 4.27 4.60
N LEU A 19 8.72 3.69 4.80
CA LEU A 19 8.99 2.29 4.46
C LEU A 19 8.13 1.32 5.28
N LEU A 20 7.96 1.58 6.59
CA LEU A 20 7.10 0.77 7.45
C LEU A 20 5.62 0.86 7.05
N ILE A 21 5.13 2.06 6.69
CA ILE A 21 3.79 2.26 6.12
C ILE A 21 3.68 1.59 4.74
N GLY A 22 4.78 1.44 4.02
CA GLY A 22 4.80 0.76 2.74
C GLY A 22 4.45 -0.73 2.81
N LEU A 23 4.70 -1.41 3.94
CA LEU A 23 4.32 -2.82 4.12
C LEU A 23 2.80 -3.05 4.04
N PRO A 24 1.95 -2.40 4.87
CA PRO A 24 0.51 -2.50 4.73
C PRO A 24 0.01 -1.92 3.40
N THR A 25 0.71 -0.93 2.81
CA THR A 25 0.37 -0.42 1.48
C THR A 25 0.57 -1.45 0.39
N ALA A 26 1.62 -2.29 0.48
CA ALA A 26 1.82 -3.39 -0.45
C ALA A 26 0.66 -4.40 -0.40
N VAL A 27 0.14 -4.70 0.79
CA VAL A 27 -1.06 -5.55 0.94
C VAL A 27 -2.27 -4.93 0.21
N VAL A 28 -2.52 -3.63 0.38
CA VAL A 28 -3.59 -2.92 -0.34
C VAL A 28 -3.43 -3.06 -1.85
N LEU A 29 -2.23 -2.83 -2.38
CA LEU A 29 -1.97 -2.90 -3.82
C LEU A 29 -2.10 -4.31 -4.38
N LEU A 30 -1.70 -5.33 -3.62
CA LEU A 30 -1.88 -6.73 -3.99
C LEU A 30 -3.36 -7.13 -4.01
N CYS A 31 -4.11 -6.78 -2.96
CA CYS A 31 -5.55 -7.02 -2.93
C CYS A 31 -6.28 -6.26 -4.04
N ALA A 32 -5.89 -5.02 -4.34
CA ALA A 32 -6.45 -4.24 -5.43
C ALA A 32 -6.14 -4.87 -6.79
N ARG A 33 -4.89 -5.28 -7.04
CA ARG A 33 -4.48 -6.00 -8.27
C ARG A 33 -5.28 -7.28 -8.44
N TRP A 34 -5.43 -8.07 -7.38
CA TRP A 34 -6.22 -9.29 -7.40
C TRP A 34 -7.69 -9.00 -7.69
N TYR A 35 -8.28 -7.99 -7.03
CA TYR A 35 -9.69 -7.64 -7.20
C TYR A 35 -9.98 -7.09 -8.61
N LEU A 36 -9.06 -6.35 -9.21
CA LEU A 36 -9.19 -5.93 -10.62
C LEU A 36 -9.15 -7.12 -11.58
N SER A 37 -8.35 -8.15 -11.27
CA SER A 37 -8.22 -9.35 -12.10
C SER A 37 -9.36 -10.35 -11.94
N TYR A 38 -9.96 -10.48 -10.74
CA TYR A 38 -10.89 -11.57 -10.41
C TYR A 38 -12.16 -11.13 -9.69
N GLY A 39 -12.26 -9.87 -9.23
CA GLY A 39 -13.40 -9.37 -8.46
C GLY A 39 -14.70 -9.25 -9.26
N HIS A 40 -14.66 -9.50 -10.57
CA HIS A 40 -15.82 -9.60 -11.45
C HIS A 40 -16.39 -11.02 -11.56
N CYS A 41 -15.69 -12.05 -11.06
CA CYS A 41 -16.15 -13.43 -11.12
C CYS A 41 -17.36 -13.62 -10.21
N THR A 42 -18.42 -14.24 -10.73
CA THR A 42 -19.62 -14.62 -10.00
C THR A 42 -19.95 -16.10 -10.19
N TYR A 43 -20.82 -16.66 -9.34
CA TYR A 43 -21.26 -18.04 -9.50
C TYR A 43 -21.98 -18.31 -10.84
N GLU A 44 -22.57 -17.28 -11.45
CA GLU A 44 -23.23 -17.39 -12.76
C GLU A 44 -22.22 -17.66 -13.90
N ASP A 45 -20.97 -17.19 -13.72
CA ASP A 45 -19.90 -17.35 -14.71
C ASP A 45 -19.34 -18.78 -14.78
N LEU A 46 -19.57 -19.61 -13.74
CA LEU A 46 -19.13 -21.01 -13.68
C LEU A 46 -19.80 -21.90 -14.72
N GLY A 47 -20.93 -21.48 -15.29
CA GLY A 47 -21.66 -22.21 -16.33
C GLY A 47 -21.13 -21.96 -17.76
N LEU A 48 -20.23 -21.00 -17.95
CA LEU A 48 -19.74 -20.60 -19.27
C LEU A 48 -18.58 -21.49 -19.71
N ARG A 49 -18.55 -21.88 -20.98
CA ARG A 49 -17.54 -22.82 -21.51
C ARG A 49 -16.11 -22.26 -21.54
N ASP A 50 -15.94 -20.94 -21.45
CA ASP A 50 -14.66 -20.22 -21.56
C ASP A 50 -14.24 -19.59 -20.22
N LEU A 51 -14.20 -20.37 -19.13
CA LEU A 51 -13.63 -19.96 -17.84
C LEU A 51 -12.09 -19.95 -17.90
N ASP A 52 -11.50 -19.07 -18.70
CA ASP A 52 -10.04 -19.00 -18.76
C ASP A 52 -9.40 -18.40 -17.48
N ARG A 53 -10.19 -17.80 -16.58
CA ARG A 53 -9.65 -17.03 -15.44
C ARG A 53 -10.43 -17.04 -14.12
N CYS A 54 -11.67 -17.54 -14.09
CA CYS A 54 -12.49 -17.54 -12.88
C CYS A 54 -12.60 -18.96 -12.31
N THR A 55 -12.27 -19.15 -11.02
CA THR A 55 -12.42 -20.42 -10.31
C THR A 55 -13.35 -20.25 -9.10
N TYR A 56 -13.88 -21.39 -8.60
CA TYR A 56 -14.73 -21.39 -7.42
C TYR A 56 -14.04 -20.74 -6.20
N ASP A 57 -12.77 -21.08 -5.97
CA ASP A 57 -11.96 -20.51 -4.87
C ASP A 57 -11.86 -18.97 -4.96
N GLN A 58 -11.70 -18.43 -6.16
CA GLN A 58 -11.63 -16.97 -6.36
C GLN A 58 -12.96 -16.29 -6.05
N ILE A 59 -14.09 -16.95 -6.29
CA ILE A 59 -15.42 -16.39 -5.97
C ILE A 59 -15.61 -16.35 -4.46
N GLU A 60 -15.24 -17.42 -3.74
CA GLU A 60 -15.33 -17.46 -2.28
C GLU A 60 -14.35 -16.48 -1.61
N ASP A 61 -13.13 -16.39 -2.12
CA ASP A 61 -12.10 -15.48 -1.59
C ASP A 61 -12.40 -14.01 -1.85
N GLY A 62 -13.25 -13.68 -2.84
CA GLY A 62 -13.56 -12.31 -3.24
C GLY A 62 -14.08 -11.44 -2.09
N GLY A 63 -14.91 -12.01 -1.20
CA GLY A 63 -15.38 -11.33 0.00
C GLY A 63 -14.25 -11.02 0.98
N PHE A 64 -13.38 -11.99 1.25
CA PHE A 64 -12.25 -11.86 2.16
C PHE A 64 -11.21 -10.85 1.65
N VAL A 65 -10.87 -10.92 0.36
CA VAL A 65 -9.93 -9.98 -0.28
C VAL A 65 -10.49 -8.56 -0.24
N ARG A 66 -11.79 -8.38 -0.49
CA ARG A 66 -12.44 -7.06 -0.41
C ARG A 66 -12.42 -6.48 1.00
N ILE A 67 -12.72 -7.28 2.02
CA ILE A 67 -12.67 -6.84 3.42
C ILE A 67 -11.23 -6.45 3.78
N THR A 68 -10.26 -7.29 3.44
CA THR A 68 -8.83 -7.03 3.67
C THR A 68 -8.39 -5.73 3.00
N LEU A 69 -8.78 -5.53 1.73
CA LEU A 69 -8.49 -4.31 0.97
C LEU A 69 -9.00 -3.06 1.70
N VAL A 70 -10.28 -3.05 2.11
CA VAL A 70 -10.89 -1.90 2.78
C VAL A 70 -10.23 -1.62 4.12
N LEU A 71 -10.03 -2.65 4.95
CA LEU A 71 -9.42 -2.49 6.27
C LEU A 71 -8.00 -1.93 6.18
N PHE A 72 -7.17 -2.50 5.30
CA PHE A 72 -5.80 -2.02 5.12
C PHE A 72 -5.75 -0.65 4.45
N ALA A 73 -6.64 -0.34 3.51
CA ALA A 73 -6.69 0.99 2.87
C ALA A 73 -7.03 2.08 3.90
N VAL A 74 -8.03 1.84 4.76
CA VAL A 74 -8.38 2.76 5.86
C VAL A 74 -7.21 2.87 6.83
N PHE A 75 -6.58 1.76 7.20
CA PHE A 75 -5.43 1.76 8.10
C PHE A 75 -4.25 2.57 7.56
N VAL A 76 -3.88 2.38 6.28
CA VAL A 76 -2.82 3.15 5.62
C VAL A 76 -3.18 4.63 5.56
N ALA A 77 -4.42 4.97 5.18
CA ALA A 77 -4.89 6.36 5.15
C ALA A 77 -4.77 7.02 6.53
N LEU A 78 -5.17 6.31 7.60
CA LEU A 78 -5.00 6.79 8.97
C LEU A 78 -3.53 7.01 9.32
N LEU A 79 -2.63 6.08 8.99
CA LEU A 79 -1.21 6.23 9.26
C LEU A 79 -0.61 7.47 8.58
N ILE A 80 -0.97 7.71 7.31
CA ILE A 80 -0.53 8.90 6.56
C ILE A 80 -1.10 10.17 7.19
N VAL A 81 -2.39 10.22 7.51
CA VAL A 81 -3.01 11.39 8.15
C VAL A 81 -2.38 11.69 9.51
N LEU A 82 -2.16 10.67 10.34
CA LEU A 82 -1.53 10.83 11.65
C LEU A 82 -0.08 11.30 11.53
N PHE A 83 0.69 10.69 10.62
CA PHE A 83 2.12 10.94 10.51
C PHE A 83 2.44 12.21 9.72
N ASP A 84 1.85 12.40 8.54
CA ASP A 84 2.13 13.51 7.62
C ASP A 84 1.20 14.70 7.79
N GLY A 85 0.00 14.50 8.36
CA GLY A 85 -0.94 15.58 8.67
C GLY A 85 -0.80 16.08 10.11
N LEU A 86 -1.22 15.28 11.10
CA LEU A 86 -1.40 15.74 12.48
C LEU A 86 -0.09 15.96 13.24
N ARG A 87 0.89 15.08 13.07
CA ARG A 87 2.17 15.18 13.78
C ARG A 87 2.96 16.46 13.45
N PRO A 88 3.11 16.90 12.18
CA PRO A 88 3.77 18.17 11.87
C PRO A 88 2.99 19.37 12.41
N LEU A 89 1.65 19.36 12.33
CA LEU A 89 0.82 20.41 12.93
C LEU A 89 1.06 20.56 14.44
N ARG A 90 1.22 19.45 15.17
CA ARG A 90 1.50 19.47 16.62
C ARG A 90 2.93 19.84 16.99
N THR A 91 3.89 19.59 16.11
CA THR A 91 5.33 19.72 16.44
C THR A 91 6.01 20.94 15.81
N GLY A 92 5.30 21.68 14.95
CA GLY A 92 5.85 22.86 14.25
C GLY A 92 7.04 22.55 13.33
N ARG A 93 7.30 21.26 13.05
CA ARG A 93 8.45 20.83 12.23
C ARG A 93 8.14 20.98 10.73
N PRO A 94 9.15 21.30 9.91
CA PRO A 94 8.97 21.46 8.47
C PRO A 94 8.50 20.16 7.81
N LEU A 95 7.50 20.28 6.92
CA LEU A 95 6.92 19.18 6.14
C LEU A 95 7.84 18.67 5.02
N THR A 96 8.82 19.47 4.61
CA THR A 96 9.64 19.23 3.41
C THR A 96 10.25 17.82 3.39
N PHE A 97 10.90 17.39 4.48
CA PHE A 97 11.55 16.08 4.52
C PHE A 97 10.57 14.91 4.51
N ARG A 98 9.34 15.11 5.03
CA ARG A 98 8.30 14.08 5.01
C ARG A 98 7.71 13.91 3.61
N LEU A 99 7.42 15.02 2.93
CA LEU A 99 6.93 14.99 1.56
C LEU A 99 7.96 14.38 0.60
N LEU A 100 9.25 14.67 0.81
CA LEU A 100 10.34 14.08 0.02
C LEU A 100 10.44 12.56 0.19
N THR A 101 10.13 12.02 1.37
CA THR A 101 10.22 10.57 1.64
C THR A 101 8.90 9.82 1.42
N LEU A 102 7.78 10.53 1.21
CA LEU A 102 6.46 9.93 0.98
C LEU A 102 6.42 8.88 -0.14
N PRO A 103 7.11 9.06 -1.30
CA PRO A 103 7.13 8.04 -2.35
C PRO A 103 7.70 6.69 -1.89
N ALA A 104 8.49 6.65 -0.80
CA ALA A 104 9.06 5.43 -0.26
C ALA A 104 8.00 4.42 0.21
N ILE A 105 6.76 4.86 0.46
CA ILE A 105 5.62 3.98 0.78
C ILE A 105 5.39 2.95 -0.34
N LEU A 106 5.70 3.29 -1.59
CA LEU A 106 5.49 2.38 -2.73
C LEU A 106 6.63 1.37 -2.91
N LEU A 107 7.78 1.58 -2.25
CA LEU A 107 8.97 0.76 -2.47
C LEU A 107 8.75 -0.73 -2.12
N PRO A 108 8.13 -1.10 -0.98
CA PRO A 108 7.92 -2.52 -0.67
C PRO A 108 7.13 -3.26 -1.77
N TYR A 109 6.10 -2.62 -2.31
CA TYR A 109 5.34 -3.18 -3.44
C TYR A 109 6.17 -3.22 -4.72
N ALA A 110 6.88 -2.15 -5.06
CA ALA A 110 7.72 -2.09 -6.25
C ALA A 110 8.82 -3.17 -6.24
N VAL A 111 9.43 -3.42 -5.08
CA VAL A 111 10.42 -4.50 -4.89
C VAL A 111 9.77 -5.86 -5.10
N TYR A 112 8.57 -6.09 -4.55
CA TYR A 112 7.84 -7.34 -4.76
C TYR A 112 7.58 -7.59 -6.26
N VAL A 113 7.07 -6.60 -6.99
CA VAL A 113 6.81 -6.72 -8.44
C VAL A 113 8.10 -6.94 -9.21
N ALA A 114 9.16 -6.19 -8.89
CA ALA A 114 10.47 -6.34 -9.54
C ALA A 114 11.11 -7.72 -9.29
N ALA A 115 10.79 -8.37 -8.17
CA ALA A 115 11.24 -9.72 -7.84
C ALA A 115 10.41 -10.84 -8.51
N GLY A 116 9.44 -10.50 -9.36
CA GLY A 116 8.62 -11.46 -10.11
C GLY A 116 7.25 -11.75 -9.50
N GLY A 117 6.76 -10.88 -8.63
CA GLY A 117 5.43 -10.96 -8.02
C GLY A 117 4.25 -10.48 -8.87
#